data_AF-A0A3Q9FTV9-F1
#
_entry.id   AF-A0A3Q9FTV9-F1
#
_cell.length_a   1.000
_cell.length_b   1.000
_cell.length_c   1.000
_cell.angle_alpha   90.00
_cell.angle_beta   90.00
_cell.angle_gamma   90.00
#
_symmetry.space_group_name_H-M   'P 1'
#
loop_
_entity.id
_entity.type
_entity.pdbx_description
1 polymer ?
#
loop_
_entity_poly.entity_id
_entity_poly.type
_entity_poly.pdbx_seq_one_letter_code
_entity_poly.pdbx_strand_id
1 'polypeptide(L)'
;MVKSENENSIVGTWQRIQRYDGGSPDKLLEVEDGRIMSFSKDGKFSGELYQCDGAYKQSLSIISLTLPCRTESNSFASDEIEYEYSLDNNELKITPVESTCIEGCYFIYIRIL
;
A
#
# COMPACT_ATOMS: atom_id res chain seq x y z
N MET A 1 21.70 -19.11 -3.03
CA MET A 1 20.27 -19.47 -2.88
C MET A 1 19.49 -18.50 -3.75
N VAL A 2 18.85 -19.00 -4.80
CA VAL A 2 18.00 -18.19 -5.67
C VAL A 2 16.64 -18.13 -4.98
N LYS A 3 16.30 -16.98 -4.38
CA LYS A 3 14.91 -16.72 -3.95
C LYS A 3 14.07 -16.68 -5.22
N SER A 4 13.15 -17.64 -5.35
CA SER A 4 12.19 -17.70 -6.44
C SER A 4 11.41 -16.38 -6.50
N GLU A 5 11.25 -15.77 -7.69
CA GLU A 5 10.54 -14.49 -7.92
C GLU A 5 9.07 -14.46 -7.43
N ASN A 6 8.55 -15.56 -6.87
CA ASN A 6 7.16 -15.73 -6.48
C ASN A 6 6.88 -15.51 -4.98
N GLU A 7 7.89 -15.50 -4.10
CA GLU A 7 7.66 -15.37 -2.64
C GLU A 7 7.39 -13.93 -2.18
N ASN A 8 7.73 -12.92 -2.99
CA ASN A 8 7.51 -11.51 -2.66
C ASN A 8 6.39 -10.87 -3.51
N SER A 9 5.55 -11.63 -4.20
CA SER A 9 4.52 -11.03 -5.06
C SER A 9 3.39 -10.40 -4.25
N ILE A 10 3.10 -9.11 -4.49
CA ILE A 10 1.94 -8.42 -3.91
C ILE A 10 0.64 -8.66 -4.68
N VAL A 11 0.68 -9.44 -5.77
CA VAL A 11 -0.51 -9.76 -6.56
C VAL A 11 -1.57 -10.41 -5.67
N GLY A 12 -2.80 -9.89 -5.75
CA GLY A 12 -3.92 -10.33 -4.93
C GLY A 12 -4.78 -9.15 -4.46
N THR A 13 -5.77 -9.46 -3.64
CA THR A 13 -6.68 -8.49 -3.02
C THR A 13 -6.35 -8.35 -1.54
N TRP A 14 -6.26 -7.11 -1.07
CA TRP A 14 -5.77 -6.74 0.25
C TRP A 14 -6.77 -5.85 0.96
N GLN A 15 -7.09 -6.19 2.21
CA GLN A 15 -7.98 -5.42 3.06
C GLN A 15 -7.21 -4.75 4.19
N ARG A 16 -7.39 -3.45 4.37
CA ARG A 16 -6.75 -2.71 5.46
C ARG A 16 -7.33 -3.16 6.80
N ILE A 17 -6.47 -3.52 7.74
CA ILE A 17 -6.88 -3.90 9.09
C ILE A 17 -6.40 -2.91 10.14
N GLN A 18 -5.22 -2.31 9.93
CA GLN A 18 -4.58 -1.47 10.94
C GLN A 18 -3.81 -0.29 10.32
N ARG A 19 -3.67 0.76 11.11
CA ARG A 19 -2.79 1.90 10.88
C ARG A 19 -1.88 2.05 12.08
N TYR A 20 -0.60 2.26 11.82
CA TYR A 20 0.33 2.78 12.81
C TYR A 20 0.55 4.27 12.60
N ASP A 21 0.48 5.04 13.69
CA ASP A 21 0.75 6.47 13.74
C ASP A 21 1.66 6.77 14.94
N GLY A 22 2.94 7.04 14.66
CA GLY A 22 3.94 7.24 15.71
C GLY A 22 3.72 8.49 16.56
N GLY A 23 2.99 9.49 16.05
CA GLY A 23 2.65 10.73 16.75
C GLY A 23 1.41 10.61 17.65
N SER A 24 0.68 9.49 17.56
CA SER A 24 -0.52 9.23 18.36
C SER A 24 -0.19 8.65 19.75
N PRO A 25 -0.96 8.99 20.81
CA PRO A 25 -0.90 8.30 22.09
C PRO A 25 -1.19 6.79 21.94
N ASP A 26 -2.19 6.46 21.13
CA ASP A 26 -2.51 5.10 20.69
C ASP A 26 -1.92 4.89 19.31
N LYS A 27 -0.72 4.32 19.28
CA LYS A 27 0.07 4.21 18.05
C LYS A 27 -0.48 3.22 17.05
N LEU A 28 -1.14 2.15 17.51
CA LEU A 28 -1.73 1.14 16.65
C LEU A 28 -3.25 1.28 16.72
N LEU A 29 -3.83 1.69 15.60
CA LEU A 29 -5.25 1.96 15.47
C LEU A 29 -5.86 0.90 14.54
N GLU A 30 -6.89 0.22 15.01
CA GLU A 30 -7.75 -0.59 14.14
C GLU A 30 -8.49 0.35 13.19
N VAL A 31 -8.58 -0.02 11.91
CA VAL A 31 -9.25 0.81 10.91
C VAL A 31 -10.58 0.18 10.55
N GLU A 32 -11.68 0.76 11.06
CA GLU A 32 -13.05 0.25 10.86
C GLU A 32 -13.47 0.19 9.37
N ASP A 33 -12.89 1.05 8.52
CA ASP A 33 -13.31 1.19 7.11
C ASP A 33 -12.96 -0.03 6.22
N GLY A 34 -12.06 -0.93 6.63
CA GLY A 34 -11.78 -2.17 5.89
C GLY A 34 -11.42 -1.98 4.41
N ARG A 35 -10.82 -0.84 4.04
CA ARG A 35 -10.61 -0.44 2.63
C ARG A 35 -9.86 -1.50 1.84
N ILE A 36 -10.35 -1.75 0.63
CA ILE A 36 -9.80 -2.78 -0.25
C ILE A 36 -8.92 -2.15 -1.33
N MET A 37 -7.82 -2.85 -1.64
CA MET A 37 -7.05 -2.63 -2.85
C MET A 37 -6.69 -3.96 -3.52
N SER A 38 -6.35 -3.91 -4.80
CA SER A 38 -5.95 -5.08 -5.57
C SER A 38 -4.81 -4.77 -6.53
N PHE A 39 -3.93 -5.76 -6.69
CA PHE A 39 -2.81 -5.74 -7.62
C PHE A 39 -2.93 -6.95 -8.54
N SER A 40 -2.96 -6.73 -9.85
CA SER A 40 -3.11 -7.78 -10.84
C SER A 40 -1.78 -8.13 -11.52
N LYS A 41 -1.67 -9.35 -12.06
CA LYS A 41 -0.45 -9.81 -12.75
C LYS A 41 -0.08 -8.99 -13.99
N ASP A 42 -1.04 -8.27 -14.57
CA ASP A 42 -0.83 -7.37 -15.72
C ASP A 42 -0.43 -5.95 -15.30
N GLY A 43 -0.11 -5.72 -14.03
CA GLY A 43 0.42 -4.44 -13.55
C GLY A 43 -0.66 -3.38 -13.29
N LYS A 44 -1.92 -3.78 -13.09
CA LYS A 44 -3.01 -2.86 -12.75
C LYS A 44 -3.23 -2.79 -11.25
N PHE A 45 -3.60 -1.60 -10.81
CA PHE A 45 -3.97 -1.29 -9.44
C PHE A 45 -5.41 -0.81 -9.41
N SER A 46 -6.17 -1.25 -8.40
CA SER A 46 -7.47 -0.69 -8.05
C SER A 46 -7.53 -0.53 -6.54
N GLY A 47 -8.01 0.61 -6.04
CA GLY A 47 -8.06 0.86 -4.61
C GLY A 47 -9.10 1.89 -4.21
N GLU A 48 -9.87 1.56 -3.18
CA GLU A 48 -10.92 2.42 -2.63
C GLU A 48 -10.34 3.70 -2.00
N LEU A 49 -9.09 3.65 -1.54
CA LEU A 49 -8.39 4.81 -0.99
C LEU A 49 -8.32 5.97 -1.98
N TYR A 50 -8.11 5.67 -3.26
CA TYR A 50 -7.93 6.67 -4.31
C TYR A 50 -9.17 6.86 -5.16
N GLN A 51 -10.19 6.01 -5.00
CA GLN A 51 -11.38 6.00 -5.86
C GLN A 51 -11.01 6.05 -7.35
N CYS A 52 -9.89 5.42 -7.70
CA CYS A 52 -9.26 5.49 -9.01
C CYS A 52 -8.48 4.22 -9.26
N ASP A 53 -8.64 3.69 -10.48
CA ASP A 53 -7.82 2.60 -10.99
C ASP A 53 -6.60 3.17 -11.71
N GLY A 54 -5.50 2.44 -11.67
CA GLY A 54 -4.26 2.86 -12.31
C GLY A 54 -3.33 1.70 -12.59
N ALA A 55 -2.05 2.02 -12.72
CA ALA A 55 -0.99 1.05 -12.90
C ALA A 55 -0.11 0.99 -11.66
N TYR A 56 0.56 -0.14 -11.45
CA TYR A 56 1.62 -0.25 -10.46
C TYR A 56 2.87 -0.88 -11.05
N LYS A 57 4.00 -0.54 -10.44
CA LYS A 57 5.26 -1.26 -10.60
C LYS A 57 5.74 -1.72 -9.24
N GLN A 58 6.34 -2.90 -9.22
CA GLN A 58 6.89 -3.49 -8.00
C GLN A 58 8.39 -3.73 -8.20
N SER A 59 9.17 -3.29 -7.23
CA SER A 59 10.58 -3.65 -7.06
C SER A 59 10.77 -4.46 -5.77
N LEU A 60 12.02 -4.72 -5.37
CA LEU A 60 12.31 -5.53 -4.17
C LEU A 60 11.73 -4.96 -2.88
N SER A 61 11.62 -3.63 -2.76
CA SER A 61 11.15 -2.96 -1.54
C SER A 61 10.20 -1.78 -1.79
N ILE A 62 10.00 -1.36 -3.05
CA ILE A 62 9.14 -0.24 -3.42
C ILE A 62 7.97 -0.70 -4.31
N ILE A 63 6.79 -0.17 -4.03
CA ILE A 63 5.61 -0.17 -4.90
C ILE A 63 5.41 1.26 -5.38
N SER A 64 5.37 1.46 -6.70
CA SER A 64 5.10 2.76 -7.31
C SER A 64 3.75 2.69 -8.02
N LEU A 65 2.83 3.60 -7.68
CA LEU A 65 1.48 3.70 -8.25
C LEU A 65 1.40 4.88 -9.21
N THR A 66 0.93 4.64 -10.43
CA THR A 66 0.59 5.69 -11.39
C THR A 66 -0.92 5.76 -11.52
N LEU A 67 -1.51 6.87 -11.05
CA LEU A 67 -2.96 7.08 -11.05
C LEU A 67 -3.32 8.19 -12.06
N PRO A 68 -4.19 7.93 -13.05
CA PRO A 68 -4.61 8.95 -14.01
C PRO A 68 -5.56 9.99 -13.40
N CYS A 69 -6.17 9.71 -12.24
CA CYS A 69 -7.12 10.59 -11.59
C CYS A 69 -6.45 11.46 -10.52
N ARG A 70 -6.86 12.72 -10.43
CA ARG A 70 -6.59 13.57 -9.26
C ARG A 70 -7.78 13.50 -8.31
N THR A 71 -7.50 13.19 -7.06
CA THR A 71 -8.42 13.11 -5.93
C THR A 71 -7.81 13.86 -4.76
N GLU A 72 -8.59 14.17 -3.72
CA GLU A 72 -8.03 14.78 -2.50
C GLU A 72 -6.94 13.92 -1.86
N SER A 73 -6.99 12.59 -2.05
CA SER A 73 -6.04 11.65 -1.47
C SER A 73 -4.69 11.58 -2.23
N ASN A 74 -4.60 12.14 -3.43
CA ASN A 74 -3.35 12.21 -4.21
C ASN A 74 -3.10 13.58 -4.85
N SER A 75 -3.79 14.63 -4.41
CA SER A 75 -3.69 15.98 -4.99
C SER A 75 -2.31 16.63 -4.82
N PHE A 76 -1.52 16.14 -3.87
CA PHE A 76 -0.19 16.66 -3.52
C PHE A 76 0.97 15.75 -3.99
N ALA A 77 0.67 14.55 -4.47
CA ALA A 77 1.71 13.65 -4.95
C ALA A 77 2.19 14.06 -6.35
N SER A 78 3.44 13.75 -6.64
CA SER A 78 3.97 13.67 -8.00
C SER A 78 3.12 12.72 -8.86
N ASP A 79 3.38 12.64 -10.17
CA ASP A 79 2.64 11.75 -11.09
C ASP A 79 2.70 10.25 -10.68
N GLU A 80 3.53 9.91 -9.68
CA GLU A 80 3.74 8.56 -9.15
C GLU A 80 3.79 8.58 -7.61
N ILE A 81 3.03 7.68 -6.96
CA ILE A 81 2.99 7.55 -5.50
C ILE A 81 3.82 6.34 -5.10
N GLU A 82 4.80 6.53 -4.22
CA GLU A 82 5.71 5.45 -3.81
C GLU A 82 5.48 4.99 -2.37
N TYR A 83 5.54 3.68 -2.19
CA TYR A 83 5.45 3.01 -0.90
C TYR A 83 6.63 2.06 -0.71
N GLU A 84 7.29 2.15 0.43
CA GLU A 84 8.04 1.01 0.94
C GLU A 84 7.08 -0.08 1.37
N TYR A 85 7.40 -1.33 1.08
CA TYR A 85 6.57 -2.45 1.50
C TYR A 85 7.37 -3.62 2.08
N SER A 86 6.68 -4.40 2.88
CA SER A 86 7.13 -5.72 3.33
C SER A 86 5.96 -6.69 3.35
N LEU A 87 6.26 -7.96 3.06
CA LEU A 87 5.31 -9.07 3.10
C LEU A 87 5.74 -10.05 4.19
N ASP A 88 4.82 -10.39 5.08
CA ASP A 88 4.99 -11.46 6.07
C ASP A 88 3.67 -12.18 6.26
N ASN A 89 3.63 -13.51 6.13
CA ASN A 89 2.47 -14.35 6.48
C ASN A 89 1.09 -13.81 6.05
N ASN A 90 0.90 -13.50 4.76
CA ASN A 90 -0.32 -12.90 4.19
C ASN A 90 -0.67 -11.48 4.66
N GLU A 91 0.27 -10.80 5.32
CA GLU A 91 0.20 -9.39 5.65
C GLU A 91 1.07 -8.58 4.71
N LEU A 92 0.52 -7.47 4.24
CA LEU A 92 1.21 -6.44 3.49
C LEU A 92 1.28 -5.20 4.36
N LYS A 93 2.50 -4.84 4.76
CA LYS A 93 2.77 -3.55 5.39
C LYS A 93 3.27 -2.58 4.33
N ILE A 94 2.63 -1.42 4.22
CA ILE A 94 3.06 -0.32 3.35
C ILE A 94 3.33 0.95 4.15
N THR A 95 4.41 1.63 3.78
CA THR A 95 4.87 2.89 4.39
C THR A 95 5.03 3.91 3.26
N PRO A 96 4.31 5.05 3.27
CA PRO A 96 4.51 6.08 2.25
C PRO A 96 5.97 6.56 2.26
N VAL A 97 6.62 6.61 1.09
CA VAL A 97 8.00 7.13 0.97
C VAL A 97 8.02 8.63 1.30
N GLU A 98 7.13 9.39 0.67
CA GLU A 98 6.90 10.79 0.98
C GLU A 98 5.86 10.91 2.09
N SER A 99 6.28 10.63 3.33
CA SER A 99 5.45 10.82 4.51
C SER A 99 5.78 12.11 5.24
N THR A 100 4.76 12.88 5.62
CA THR A 100 4.91 14.02 6.55
C THR A 100 4.99 13.58 8.01
N CYS A 101 4.85 12.28 8.28
CA CYS A 101 4.87 11.70 9.62
C CYS A 101 6.30 11.35 10.05
N ILE A 102 6.94 12.28 10.76
CA ILE A 102 8.35 12.18 11.20
C ILE A 102 8.53 11.00 12.17
N GLU A 103 7.52 10.72 12.99
CA GLU A 103 7.47 9.65 13.97
C GLU A 103 7.21 8.25 13.36
N GLY A 104 6.99 8.21 12.04
CA GLY A 104 6.71 7.00 11.27
C GLY A 104 5.23 6.67 11.23
N CYS A 105 4.72 6.43 10.02
CA CYS A 105 3.34 6.05 9.78
C CYS A 105 3.29 4.94 8.74
N TYR A 106 2.53 3.88 8.99
CA TYR A 106 2.36 2.78 8.04
C TYR A 106 0.98 2.15 8.16
N PHE A 107 0.61 1.37 7.16
CA PHE A 107 -0.66 0.65 7.11
C PHE A 107 -0.39 -0.85 6.99
N ILE A 108 -1.23 -1.66 7.62
CA ILE A 108 -1.20 -3.12 7.51
C ILE A 108 -2.47 -3.58 6.81
N TYR A 109 -2.28 -4.47 5.84
CA TYR A 109 -3.34 -5.11 5.08
C TYR A 109 -3.20 -6.63 5.18
N ILE A 110 -4.32 -7.34 5.13
CA ILE A 110 -4.35 -8.80 5.01
C ILE A 110 -4.81 -9.21 3.63
N ARG A 111 -4.26 -10.29 3.09
CA ARG A 111 -4.72 -10.87 1.82
C ARG A 111 -6.07 -11.56 2.06
N ILE A 112 -7.06 -11.23 1.24
CA ILE A 112 -8.41 -11.81 1.32
C ILE A 112 -8.78 -12.64 0.09
N LEU A 113 -8.13 -12.42 -1.07
CA LEU A 113 -8.31 -13.17 -2.32
C LEU A 113 -7.02 -13.25 -3.13
#